data_AF-G8ZZ91-F1
#
_entry.id   AF-G8ZZ91-F1
#
_cell.length_a   1.000
_cell.length_b   1.000
_cell.length_c   1.000
_cell.angle_alpha   90.00
_cell.angle_beta   90.00
_cell.angle_gamma   90.00
#
_symmetry.space_group_name_H-M   'P 1'
#
loop_
_entity.id
_entity.type
_entity.pdbx_description
1 polymer ?
#
loop_
_entity_poly.entity_id
_entity_poly.type
_entity_poly.pdbx_seq_one_letter_code
_entity_poly.pdbx_strand_id
1 'polypeptide(L)'
;MITQCAKSVCGRKLVVVSRVPGTFFGLRSLATSTSSSNGGSTNLNALTWTDFFQMRKQQRRINVGSSIFTAFLGCNASWAYLSTMEIDPTQTILGFDPLVVISGALAASGALGYLFGPLIGSQIFTLSNKKKLPEFDAKNKEFLRKISTNRVDASSQSFSNPVPDYYGEKIGSIGEYRQWLRDCHAYRRKAKEFL
;
A
#
# COMPACT_ATOMS: atom_id res chain seq x y z
N MET A 1 38.61 -20.51 -1.37
CA MET A 1 38.60 -20.12 0.05
C MET A 1 37.30 -20.61 0.66
N ILE A 2 37.39 -21.77 1.31
CA ILE A 2 36.31 -22.47 1.99
C ILE A 2 36.56 -22.23 3.48
N THR A 3 35.62 -21.62 4.21
CA THR A 3 35.63 -21.67 5.67
C THR A 3 34.22 -21.85 6.18
N GLN A 4 34.04 -22.97 6.87
CA GLN A 4 32.88 -23.40 7.65
C GLN A 4 32.71 -22.60 8.96
N CYS A 5 31.66 -22.98 9.70
CA CYS A 5 31.43 -22.81 11.15
C CYS A 5 30.73 -21.50 11.55
N ALA A 6 29.73 -21.49 12.44
CA ALA A 6 29.47 -22.41 13.54
C ALA A 6 27.96 -22.57 13.83
N LYS A 7 27.56 -23.80 14.17
CA LYS A 7 26.31 -24.12 14.87
C LYS A 7 26.49 -23.77 16.35
N SER A 8 25.58 -22.95 16.89
CA SER A 8 25.49 -22.68 18.33
C SER A 8 24.30 -23.46 18.92
N VAL A 9 24.64 -24.29 19.89
CA VAL A 9 23.76 -25.15 20.69
C VAL A 9 23.07 -24.29 21.74
N CYS A 10 21.73 -24.29 21.76
CA CYS A 10 20.95 -23.67 22.84
C CYS A 10 20.11 -24.74 23.53
N GLY A 11 20.51 -25.09 24.76
CA GLY A 11 19.86 -26.07 25.60
C GLY A 11 18.44 -25.66 25.98
N ARG A 12 17.48 -26.55 25.72
CA ARG A 12 16.08 -26.41 26.18
C ARG A 12 15.95 -27.02 27.57
N LYS A 13 15.72 -26.18 28.57
CA LYS A 13 15.10 -26.60 29.85
C LYS A 13 13.67 -27.03 29.55
N LEU A 14 13.36 -28.31 29.78
CA LEU A 14 12.00 -28.83 29.88
C LEU A 14 11.43 -28.40 31.24
N VAL A 15 10.45 -27.51 31.23
CA VAL A 15 9.62 -27.24 32.40
C VAL A 15 8.29 -27.97 32.18
N VAL A 16 8.07 -28.99 32.99
CA VAL A 16 6.78 -29.68 33.12
C VAL A 16 5.85 -28.76 33.90
N VAL A 17 4.73 -28.35 33.30
CA VAL A 17 3.62 -27.72 34.03
C VAL A 17 2.36 -28.54 33.79
N SER A 18 1.93 -29.17 34.87
CA SER A 18 0.70 -29.95 35.01
C SER A 18 -0.55 -29.09 34.85
N ARG A 19 -1.52 -29.63 34.11
CA ARG A 19 -2.88 -29.06 33.96
C ARG A 19 -3.69 -29.24 35.25
N VAL A 20 -4.42 -28.21 35.65
CA VAL A 20 -5.55 -28.32 36.58
C VAL A 20 -6.80 -27.74 35.90
N PRO A 21 -7.93 -28.46 35.88
CA PRO A 21 -9.21 -27.94 35.41
C PRO A 21 -9.98 -27.32 36.58
N GLY A 22 -10.61 -26.16 36.37
CA GLY A 22 -11.36 -25.48 37.43
C GLY A 22 -12.31 -24.43 36.90
N THR A 23 -13.53 -24.88 36.60
CA THR A 23 -14.83 -24.22 36.80
C THR A 23 -14.95 -22.71 36.54
N PHE A 24 -15.67 -22.41 35.46
CA PHE A 24 -16.45 -21.19 35.24
C PHE A 24 -17.40 -20.92 36.42
N PHE A 25 -17.41 -19.70 36.92
CA PHE A 25 -18.60 -18.87 37.20
C PHE A 25 -18.10 -17.54 37.78
N GLY A 26 -18.24 -16.46 37.02
CA GLY A 26 -17.88 -15.12 37.46
C GLY A 26 -18.72 -14.09 36.71
N LEU A 27 -19.74 -13.56 37.40
CA LEU A 27 -20.54 -12.41 36.97
C LEU A 27 -19.60 -11.23 36.72
N ARG A 28 -19.41 -10.83 35.46
CA ARG A 28 -18.64 -9.64 35.11
C ARG A 28 -19.54 -8.41 35.14
N SER A 29 -19.30 -7.58 36.16
CA SER A 29 -19.73 -6.19 36.24
C SER A 29 -19.23 -5.40 35.01
N LEU A 30 -20.13 -4.66 34.36
CA LEU A 30 -19.82 -3.82 33.21
C LEU A 30 -19.26 -2.48 33.71
N ALA A 31 -17.96 -2.45 34.00
CA ALA A 31 -17.24 -1.20 34.22
C ALA A 31 -16.82 -0.62 32.86
N THR A 32 -17.51 0.43 32.41
CA THR A 32 -17.07 1.26 31.29
C THR A 32 -15.80 1.99 31.69
N SER A 33 -14.65 1.41 31.37
CA SER A 33 -13.37 2.11 31.42
C SER A 33 -13.24 2.97 30.17
N THR A 34 -13.60 4.25 30.27
CA THR A 34 -13.18 5.28 29.32
C THR A 34 -11.66 5.36 29.38
N SER A 35 -10.98 4.67 28.48
CA SER A 35 -9.54 4.75 28.29
C SER A 35 -9.19 6.09 27.63
N SER A 36 -9.18 7.14 28.44
CA SER A 36 -8.51 8.39 28.15
C SER A 36 -7.05 8.26 28.57
N SER A 37 -6.20 7.83 27.65
CA SER A 37 -4.75 8.07 27.73
C SER A 37 -4.04 7.70 26.43
N ASN A 38 -3.57 8.72 25.72
CA ASN A 38 -2.14 8.87 25.52
C ASN A 38 -1.83 10.29 25.02
N GLY A 39 -1.69 11.20 25.98
CA GLY A 39 -0.78 12.33 25.84
C GLY A 39 0.65 11.79 25.85
N GLY A 40 1.13 11.37 24.68
CA GLY A 40 2.54 11.07 24.46
C GLY A 40 3.27 12.35 24.10
N SER A 41 4.12 12.83 25.01
CA SER A 41 5.19 13.82 24.83
C SER A 41 5.30 14.41 23.42
N THR A 42 4.77 15.63 23.29
CA THR A 42 4.86 16.45 22.09
C THR A 42 6.31 16.80 21.79
N ASN A 43 6.98 15.97 21.01
CA ASN A 43 7.81 16.53 19.95
C ASN A 43 6.82 17.30 19.07
N LEU A 44 6.76 18.62 19.23
CA LEU A 44 5.83 19.49 18.51
C LEU A 44 5.99 19.40 16.97
N ASN A 45 7.05 18.72 16.50
CA ASN A 45 7.39 18.44 15.10
C ASN A 45 7.65 16.93 14.84
N ALA A 46 6.98 16.00 15.50
CA ALA A 46 7.08 14.58 15.14
C ALA A 46 5.73 14.02 14.70
N LEU A 47 5.57 13.85 13.40
CA LEU A 47 4.43 13.21 12.76
C LEU A 47 4.04 11.90 13.46
N THR A 48 2.79 11.75 13.90
CA THR A 48 2.31 10.51 14.54
C THR A 48 2.16 9.37 13.52
N TRP A 49 2.08 8.11 13.97
CA TRP A 49 1.89 6.97 13.06
C TRP A 49 0.53 7.01 12.34
N THR A 50 -0.51 7.49 13.01
CA THR A 50 -1.83 7.68 12.42
C THR A 50 -1.79 8.72 11.30
N ASP A 51 -1.14 9.85 11.54
CA ASP A 51 -1.03 10.94 10.55
C ASP A 51 -0.16 10.51 9.36
N PHE A 52 0.91 9.75 9.60
CA PHE A 52 1.73 9.16 8.54
C PHE A 52 0.89 8.30 7.57
N PHE A 53 0.08 7.39 8.10
CA PHE A 53 -0.76 6.54 7.26
C PHE A 53 -1.86 7.32 6.53
N GLN A 54 -2.39 8.39 7.15
CA GLN A 54 -3.33 9.30 6.49
C GLN A 54 -2.67 10.04 5.33
N MET A 55 -1.46 10.58 5.50
CA MET A 55 -0.73 11.25 4.42
C MET A 55 -0.37 10.29 3.28
N ARG A 56 0.01 9.03 3.58
CA ARG A 56 0.24 8.00 2.55
C ARG A 56 -1.04 7.69 1.76
N LYS A 57 -2.20 7.60 2.43
CA LYS A 57 -3.51 7.46 1.77
C LYS A 57 -3.84 8.67 0.91
N GLN A 58 -3.58 9.88 1.41
CA GLN A 58 -3.79 11.13 0.70
C GLN A 58 -2.93 11.19 -0.56
N GLN A 59 -1.63 10.84 -0.48
CA GLN A 59 -0.73 10.81 -1.64
C GLN A 59 -1.26 9.89 -2.73
N ARG A 60 -1.69 8.67 -2.38
CA ARG A 60 -2.29 7.72 -3.34
C ARG A 60 -3.58 8.26 -3.96
N ARG A 61 -4.45 8.87 -3.17
CA ARG A 61 -5.71 9.47 -3.65
C ARG A 61 -5.47 10.63 -4.60
N ILE A 62 -4.50 11.50 -4.29
CA ILE A 62 -4.12 12.60 -5.18
C ILE A 62 -3.57 12.07 -6.49
N ASN A 63 -2.68 11.06 -6.45
CA ASN A 63 -2.11 10.48 -7.67
C ASN A 63 -3.17 9.80 -8.56
N VAL A 64 -4.11 9.05 -7.96
CA VAL A 64 -5.20 8.42 -8.73
C VAL A 64 -6.18 9.49 -9.25
N GLY A 65 -6.54 10.45 -8.39
CA GLY A 65 -7.44 11.54 -8.76
C GLY A 65 -6.87 12.43 -9.87
N SER A 66 -5.58 12.74 -9.81
CA SER A 66 -4.91 13.51 -10.86
C SER A 66 -4.88 12.75 -12.18
N SER A 67 -4.72 11.43 -12.17
CA SER A 67 -4.76 10.58 -13.37
C SER A 67 -6.12 10.57 -14.04
N ILE A 68 -7.20 10.46 -13.27
CA ILE A 68 -8.56 10.55 -13.80
C ILE A 68 -8.81 11.96 -14.37
N PHE A 69 -8.37 13.00 -13.65
CA PHE A 69 -8.55 14.39 -14.07
C PHE A 69 -7.78 14.71 -15.36
N THR A 70 -6.53 14.30 -15.48
CA THR A 70 -5.71 14.53 -16.68
C THR A 70 -6.17 13.69 -17.87
N ALA A 71 -6.68 12.47 -17.64
CA ALA A 71 -7.35 11.69 -18.68
C ALA A 71 -8.58 12.42 -19.22
N PHE A 72 -9.42 12.96 -18.32
CA PHE A 72 -10.58 13.74 -18.71
C PHE A 72 -10.18 15.00 -19.50
N LEU A 73 -9.18 15.75 -19.03
CA LEU A 73 -8.66 16.90 -19.76
C LEU A 73 -8.10 16.52 -21.13
N GLY A 74 -7.36 15.42 -21.24
CA GLY A 74 -6.82 14.90 -22.50
C GLY A 74 -7.92 14.56 -23.50
N CYS A 75 -8.96 13.84 -23.06
CA CYS A 75 -10.12 13.54 -23.87
C CYS A 75 -10.86 14.82 -24.31
N ASN A 76 -11.08 15.77 -23.40
CA ASN A 76 -11.78 17.02 -23.73
C ASN A 76 -10.98 17.87 -24.72
N ALA A 77 -9.65 17.95 -24.56
CA ALA A 77 -8.78 18.67 -25.48
C ALA A 77 -8.77 18.01 -26.87
N SER A 78 -8.68 16.68 -26.92
CA SER A 78 -8.75 15.94 -28.19
C SER A 78 -10.13 16.07 -28.84
N TRP A 79 -11.21 16.03 -28.07
CA TRP A 79 -12.57 16.22 -28.58
C TRP A 79 -12.75 17.64 -29.15
N ALA A 80 -12.28 18.66 -28.43
CA ALA A 80 -12.33 20.04 -28.91
C ALA A 80 -11.59 20.19 -30.24
N TYR A 81 -10.42 19.56 -30.39
CA TYR A 81 -9.69 19.55 -31.65
C TYR A 81 -10.39 18.75 -32.76
N LEU A 82 -10.91 17.56 -32.46
CA LEU A 82 -11.59 16.72 -33.45
C LEU A 82 -12.90 17.35 -33.94
N SER A 83 -13.57 18.13 -33.10
CA SER A 83 -14.82 18.81 -33.45
C SER A 83 -14.66 19.92 -34.50
N THR A 84 -13.43 20.43 -34.70
CA THR A 84 -13.14 21.43 -35.73
C THR A 84 -12.69 20.83 -37.05
N MET A 85 -12.47 19.52 -37.11
CA MET A 85 -12.08 18.82 -38.33
C MET A 85 -13.31 18.40 -39.14
N GLU A 86 -13.33 18.76 -40.41
CA GLU A 86 -14.33 18.28 -41.36
C GLU A 86 -14.00 16.83 -41.74
N ILE A 87 -14.95 15.92 -41.50
CA ILE A 87 -14.79 14.49 -41.71
C ILE A 87 -15.60 14.08 -42.94
N ASP A 88 -14.91 13.70 -44.02
CA ASP A 88 -15.54 13.08 -45.20
C ASP A 88 -15.63 11.55 -44.97
N PRO A 89 -16.84 10.97 -44.85
CA PRO A 89 -17.02 9.54 -44.58
C PRO A 89 -16.60 8.64 -45.75
N THR A 90 -16.30 9.19 -46.93
CA THR A 90 -15.90 8.41 -48.11
C THR A 90 -14.39 8.18 -48.20
N GLN A 91 -13.61 8.93 -47.43
CA GLN A 91 -12.14 8.85 -47.45
C GLN A 91 -11.65 7.99 -46.28
N THR A 92 -10.92 6.92 -46.57
CA THR A 92 -10.29 6.10 -45.54
C THR A 92 -9.05 6.79 -44.98
N ILE A 93 -8.94 6.88 -43.65
CA ILE A 93 -7.76 7.44 -42.98
C ILE A 93 -6.89 6.27 -42.54
N LEU A 94 -5.66 6.18 -43.07
CA LEU A 94 -4.73 5.07 -42.82
C LEU A 94 -5.32 3.67 -43.15
N GLY A 95 -6.24 3.60 -44.11
CA GLY A 95 -6.92 2.36 -44.49
C GLY A 95 -8.04 1.94 -43.53
N PHE A 96 -8.37 2.76 -42.53
CA PHE A 96 -9.48 2.55 -41.60
C PHE A 96 -10.62 3.53 -41.85
N ASP A 97 -11.82 3.15 -41.40
CA ASP A 97 -12.99 4.03 -41.33
C ASP A 97 -12.68 5.23 -40.40
N PRO A 98 -12.97 6.48 -40.82
CA PRO A 98 -12.86 7.66 -39.98
C PRO A 98 -13.39 7.50 -38.55
N LEU A 99 -14.51 6.81 -38.33
CA LEU A 99 -15.06 6.62 -36.98
C LEU A 99 -14.14 5.81 -36.07
N VAL A 100 -13.46 4.81 -36.61
CA VAL A 100 -12.49 3.98 -35.88
C VAL A 100 -11.25 4.81 -35.52
N VAL A 101 -10.79 5.66 -36.45
CA VAL A 101 -9.63 6.52 -36.21
C VAL A 101 -9.94 7.58 -35.15
N ILE A 102 -11.11 8.21 -35.19
CA ILE A 102 -11.54 9.23 -34.23
C ILE A 102 -11.69 8.63 -32.83
N SER A 103 -12.39 7.50 -32.71
CA SER A 103 -12.55 6.82 -31.43
C SER A 103 -11.21 6.31 -30.87
N GLY A 104 -10.34 5.79 -31.74
CA GLY A 104 -8.97 5.41 -31.40
C GLY A 104 -8.12 6.59 -30.93
N ALA A 105 -8.18 7.73 -31.63
CA ALA A 105 -7.47 8.95 -31.26
C ALA A 105 -7.96 9.50 -29.92
N LEU A 106 -9.28 9.53 -29.71
CA LEU A 106 -9.87 9.97 -28.45
C LEU A 106 -9.46 9.05 -27.29
N ALA A 107 -9.54 7.73 -27.47
CA ALA A 107 -9.11 6.75 -26.47
C ALA A 107 -7.60 6.86 -26.18
N ALA A 108 -6.77 7.04 -27.21
CA ALA A 108 -5.33 7.24 -27.07
C ALA A 108 -5.01 8.52 -26.29
N SER A 109 -5.71 9.63 -26.57
CA SER A 109 -5.53 10.89 -25.85
C SER A 109 -5.89 10.77 -24.36
N GLY A 110 -6.96 10.04 -24.03
CA GLY A 110 -7.35 9.76 -22.65
C GLY A 110 -6.35 8.86 -21.92
N ALA A 111 -5.86 7.81 -22.59
CA ALA A 111 -4.85 6.91 -22.04
C ALA A 111 -3.52 7.64 -21.77
N LEU A 112 -3.09 8.49 -22.71
CA LEU A 112 -1.92 9.35 -22.52
C LEU A 112 -2.13 10.32 -21.36
N GLY A 113 -3.29 10.99 -21.32
CA GLY A 113 -3.66 11.88 -20.21
C GLY A 113 -3.61 11.17 -18.87
N TYR A 114 -4.14 9.94 -18.78
CA TYR A 114 -4.11 9.13 -17.56
C TYR A 114 -2.67 8.84 -17.09
N LEU A 115 -1.76 8.51 -18.02
CA LEU A 115 -0.37 8.19 -17.71
C LEU A 115 0.42 9.39 -17.16
N PHE A 116 0.14 10.61 -17.64
CA PHE A 116 0.76 11.83 -17.13
C PHE A 116 0.23 12.27 -15.75
N GLY A 117 -0.90 11.70 -15.31
CA GLY A 117 -1.58 12.01 -14.05
C GLY A 117 -0.70 12.01 -12.80
N PRO A 118 -0.01 10.90 -12.47
CA PRO A 118 0.76 10.79 -11.23
C PRO A 118 1.96 11.74 -11.19
N LEU A 119 2.49 12.16 -12.35
CA LEU A 119 3.56 13.16 -12.40
C LEU A 119 3.07 14.48 -11.82
N ILE A 120 1.90 14.97 -12.27
CA ILE A 120 1.28 16.20 -11.75
C ILE A 120 0.79 16.00 -10.31
N GLY A 121 0.17 14.84 -10.01
CA GLY A 121 -0.34 14.51 -8.68
C GLY A 121 0.76 14.50 -7.61
N SER A 122 1.94 13.98 -7.94
CA SER A 122 3.09 13.97 -7.04
C SER A 122 3.54 15.38 -6.67
N GLN A 123 3.55 16.31 -7.63
CA GLN A 123 3.89 17.71 -7.40
C GLN A 123 2.84 18.40 -6.53
N ILE A 124 1.55 18.17 -6.78
CA ILE A 124 0.47 18.73 -5.94
C ILE A 124 0.62 18.27 -4.49
N PHE A 125 0.92 16.98 -4.27
CA PHE A 125 1.12 16.44 -2.93
C PHE A 125 2.33 17.07 -2.22
N THR A 126 3.47 17.20 -2.90
CA THR A 126 4.67 17.80 -2.31
C THR A 126 4.46 19.28 -2.01
N LEU A 127 3.80 20.01 -2.89
CA LEU A 127 3.49 21.43 -2.71
C LEU A 127 2.50 21.67 -1.55
N SER A 128 1.50 20.81 -1.40
CA SER A 128 0.50 20.92 -0.32
C SER A 128 1.07 20.57 1.05
N ASN A 129 1.99 19.61 1.13
CA ASN A 129 2.51 19.08 2.40
C ASN A 129 3.95 19.49 2.73
N LYS A 130 4.51 20.52 2.05
CA LYS A 130 5.92 20.94 2.16
C LYS A 130 6.48 20.93 3.58
N LYS A 131 5.72 21.45 4.55
CA LYS A 131 6.14 21.56 5.96
C LYS A 131 6.37 20.19 6.63
N LYS A 132 5.55 19.19 6.29
CA LYS A 132 5.56 17.85 6.90
C LYS A 132 6.31 16.80 6.06
N LEU A 133 6.72 17.13 4.84
CA LEU A 133 7.48 16.23 3.95
C LEU A 133 8.74 15.63 4.58
N PRO A 134 9.65 16.38 5.23
CA PRO A 134 10.88 15.78 5.76
C PRO A 134 10.60 14.74 6.84
N GLU A 135 9.61 15.00 7.70
CA GLU A 135 9.16 14.07 8.73
C GLU A 135 8.45 12.84 8.11
N PHE A 136 7.63 13.08 7.08
CA PHE A 136 6.97 12.01 6.33
C PHE A 136 7.99 11.07 5.70
N ASP A 137 9.02 11.59 5.05
CA ASP A 137 10.06 10.79 4.41
C ASP A 137 10.91 10.03 5.43
N ALA A 138 11.25 10.65 6.56
CA ALA A 138 11.94 9.98 7.66
C ALA A 138 11.12 8.81 8.21
N LYS A 139 9.82 9.02 8.45
CA LYS A 139 8.89 7.96 8.88
C LYS A 139 8.65 6.90 7.82
N ASN A 140 8.60 7.28 6.54
CA ASN A 140 8.45 6.33 5.45
C ASN A 140 9.66 5.40 5.37
N LYS A 141 10.88 5.92 5.53
CA LYS A 141 12.10 5.11 5.65
C LYS A 141 12.04 4.19 6.86
N GLU A 142 11.57 4.68 8.01
CA GLU A 142 11.39 3.86 9.21
C GLU A 142 10.39 2.72 8.99
N PHE A 143 9.27 3.02 8.35
CA PHE A 143 8.24 2.06 7.97
C PHE A 143 8.80 1.00 7.03
N LEU A 144 9.47 1.39 5.96
CA LEU A 144 10.07 0.46 4.99
C LEU A 144 11.14 -0.43 5.64
N ARG A 145 11.91 0.09 6.61
CA ARG A 145 12.82 -0.73 7.41
C ARG A 145 12.06 -1.81 8.18
N LYS A 146 10.96 -1.45 8.86
CA LYS A 146 10.11 -2.39 9.61
C LYS A 146 9.51 -3.46 8.69
N ILE A 147 9.07 -3.08 7.49
CA ILE A 147 8.57 -4.03 6.49
C ILE A 147 9.69 -4.97 6.04
N SER A 148 10.86 -4.44 5.68
CA SER A 148 12.01 -5.23 5.23
C SER A 148 12.49 -6.25 6.27
N THR A 149 12.48 -5.89 7.55
CA THR A 149 12.85 -6.81 8.64
C THR A 149 11.79 -7.88 8.90
N ASN A 150 10.50 -7.53 8.77
CA ASN A 150 9.41 -8.42 9.15
C ASN A 150 8.78 -9.21 7.99
N ARG A 151 9.10 -8.89 6.73
CA ARG A 151 8.60 -9.63 5.56
C ARG A 151 9.05 -11.09 5.60
N VAL A 152 8.28 -11.95 4.93
CA VAL A 152 8.64 -13.36 4.77
C VAL A 152 9.37 -13.57 3.45
N ASP A 153 10.19 -14.61 3.35
CA ASP A 153 10.83 -14.98 2.09
C ASP A 153 9.80 -15.52 1.09
N ALA A 154 9.76 -14.92 -0.10
CA ALA A 154 8.83 -15.26 -1.16
C ALA A 154 9.22 -16.53 -1.93
N SER A 155 10.46 -17.03 -1.76
CA SER A 155 10.94 -18.25 -2.42
C SER A 155 10.12 -19.51 -2.07
N SER A 156 9.52 -19.53 -0.88
CA SER A 156 8.77 -20.66 -0.32
C SER A 156 7.27 -20.65 -0.65
N GLN A 157 6.85 -19.85 -1.64
CA GLN A 157 5.45 -19.68 -1.99
C GLN A 157 4.85 -20.93 -2.64
N SER A 158 3.61 -21.26 -2.28
CA SER A 158 2.81 -22.28 -2.96
C SER A 158 1.40 -21.76 -3.29
N PHE A 159 0.72 -22.38 -4.25
CA PHE A 159 -0.67 -22.01 -4.61
C PHE A 159 -1.62 -22.13 -3.40
N SER A 160 -1.41 -23.13 -2.54
CA SER A 160 -2.22 -23.36 -1.34
C SER A 160 -1.85 -22.43 -0.16
N ASN A 161 -0.70 -21.77 -0.21
CA ASN A 161 -0.23 -20.83 0.81
C ASN A 161 0.36 -19.58 0.14
N PRO A 162 -0.48 -18.65 -0.34
CA PRO A 162 -0.01 -17.43 -0.98
C PRO A 162 0.76 -16.55 0.01
N VAL A 163 1.78 -15.86 -0.49
CA VAL A 163 2.61 -14.94 0.30
C VAL A 163 1.79 -13.68 0.64
N PRO A 164 1.75 -13.25 1.92
CA PRO A 164 1.21 -11.95 2.29
C PRO A 164 1.93 -10.82 1.55
N ASP A 165 1.30 -9.64 1.42
CA ASP A 165 1.87 -8.48 0.71
C ASP A 165 3.36 -8.25 1.03
N TYR A 166 4.24 -8.54 0.08
CA TYR A 166 5.69 -8.56 0.27
C TYR A 166 6.28 -7.16 0.48
N TYR A 167 5.64 -6.13 -0.10
CA TYR A 167 6.12 -4.74 -0.06
C TYR A 167 5.37 -3.87 0.95
N GLY A 168 4.29 -4.38 1.56
CA GLY A 168 3.45 -3.61 2.46
C GLY A 168 2.77 -2.43 1.77
N GLU A 169 2.47 -2.56 0.47
CA GLU A 169 1.78 -1.53 -0.32
C GLU A 169 0.37 -1.27 0.22
N LYS A 170 -0.33 -2.33 0.62
CA LYS A 170 -1.73 -2.28 1.07
C LYS A 170 -1.89 -1.79 2.51
N ILE A 171 -0.79 -1.63 3.25
CA ILE A 171 -0.82 -1.18 4.65
C ILE A 171 -1.02 0.33 4.70
N GLY A 172 -2.23 0.75 5.06
CA GLY A 172 -2.68 2.12 5.22
C GLY A 172 -3.25 2.43 6.60
N SER A 173 -3.09 1.55 7.59
CA SER A 173 -3.42 1.82 9.00
C SER A 173 -2.59 0.97 9.97
N ILE A 174 -2.60 1.34 11.25
CA ILE A 174 -1.94 0.56 12.31
C ILE A 174 -2.60 -0.82 12.46
N GLY A 175 -3.93 -0.90 12.29
CA GLY A 175 -4.67 -2.16 12.33
C GLY A 175 -4.22 -3.12 11.22
N GLU A 176 -4.13 -2.61 9.99
CA GLU A 176 -3.64 -3.36 8.82
C GLU A 176 -2.19 -3.80 9.00
N TYR A 177 -1.33 -2.97 9.60
CA TYR A 177 0.05 -3.36 9.90
C TYR A 177 0.12 -4.55 10.88
N ARG A 178 -0.70 -4.52 11.95
CA ARG A 178 -0.78 -5.63 12.92
C ARG A 178 -1.35 -6.90 12.28
N GLN A 179 -2.32 -6.76 11.39
CA GLN A 179 -2.88 -7.88 10.64
C GLN A 179 -1.81 -8.49 9.74
N TRP A 180 -1.10 -7.66 8.98
CA TRP A 180 -0.01 -8.10 8.11
C TRP A 180 1.08 -8.86 8.88
N LEU A 181 1.46 -8.40 10.10
CA LEU A 181 2.39 -9.15 10.95
C LEU A 181 1.86 -10.54 11.31
N ARG A 182 0.57 -10.65 11.68
CA ARG A 182 -0.06 -11.95 11.94
C ARG A 182 -0.05 -12.85 10.71
N ASP A 183 -0.33 -12.29 9.54
CA ASP A 183 -0.31 -13.03 8.28
C ASP A 183 1.10 -13.55 7.96
N CYS A 184 2.14 -12.73 8.17
CA CYS A 184 3.53 -13.16 8.05
C CYS A 184 3.88 -14.30 9.04
N HIS A 185 3.44 -14.21 10.29
CA HIS A 185 3.66 -15.28 11.28
C HIS A 185 2.91 -16.56 10.91
N ALA A 186 1.66 -16.45 10.44
CA ALA A 186 0.86 -17.59 9.98
C ALA A 186 1.51 -18.27 8.78
N TYR A 187 2.01 -17.48 7.81
CA TYR A 187 2.75 -17.99 6.66
C TYR A 187 4.03 -18.72 7.09
N ARG A 188 4.85 -18.13 7.99
CA ARG A 188 6.07 -18.78 8.50
C ARG A 188 5.79 -20.10 9.22
N ARG A 189 4.65 -20.20 9.92
CA ARG A 189 4.25 -21.44 10.58
C ARG A 189 3.90 -22.52 9.55
N LYS A 190 3.09 -22.18 8.55
CA LYS A 190 2.73 -23.09 7.46
C LYS A 190 3.95 -23.52 6.65
N ALA A 191 4.84 -22.59 6.32
CA ALA A 191 6.06 -22.89 5.56
C ALA A 191 6.99 -23.88 6.27
N LYS A 192 6.96 -23.95 7.61
CA LYS A 192 7.72 -24.93 8.39
C LYS A 192 7.05 -26.31 8.48
N GLU A 193 5.76 -26.39 8.24
CA GLU A 193 5.00 -27.65 8.33
C GLU A 193 5.16 -28.50 7.06
N PHE A 194 5.45 -27.86 5.92
CA PHE A 194 5.60 -28.51 4.62
C PHE A 194 7.06 -28.70 4.16
N LEU A 195 8.04 -28.39 5.01
CA LEU A 195 9.47 -28.64 4.79
C LEU A 195 9.95 -29.75 5.74
#